data_AF-A0A8W8KDT3-F1
#
_entry.id   AF-A0A8W8KDT3-F1
#
_cell.length_a   1.000
_cell.length_b   1.000
_cell.length_c   1.000
_cell.angle_alpha   90.00
_cell.angle_beta   90.00
_cell.angle_gamma   90.00
#
_symmetry.space_group_name_H-M   'P 1'
#
loop_
_entity.id
_entity.type
_entity.pdbx_description
1 polymer ?
#
loop_
_entity_poly.entity_id
_entity_poly.type
_entity_poly.pdbx_seq_one_letter_code
_entity_poly.pdbx_strand_id
1 'polypeptide(L)'
;SNHWCCNVATTRRIVQSHSKLIYTKQVKDRVSHHHCGFLGLSRCARHHYYYVSVPAYKTTYTYRTIHTTCPSSHLVCCKDYILVADNCIPLSEIPNIKDDLIKLHNANIPVGR
;
A
#
# COMPACT_ATOMS: atom_id res chain seq x y z
N SER A 1 -15.01 -25.32 -14.63
CA SER A 1 -13.88 -24.48 -14.17
C SER A 1 -13.90 -23.21 -14.99
N ASN A 2 -14.22 -22.08 -14.37
CA ASN A 2 -14.52 -20.85 -15.08
C ASN A 2 -13.20 -20.12 -15.44
N HIS A 3 -12.77 -20.21 -16.71
CA HIS A 3 -11.48 -19.71 -17.26
C HIS A 3 -11.41 -18.17 -17.38
N TRP A 4 -11.76 -17.47 -16.31
CA TRP A 4 -11.75 -16.01 -16.26
C TRP A 4 -10.50 -15.51 -15.54
N CYS A 5 -9.83 -14.56 -16.19
CA CYS A 5 -8.63 -13.90 -15.72
C CYS A 5 -8.88 -12.39 -15.62
N CYS A 6 -8.09 -11.70 -14.80
CA CYS A 6 -8.13 -10.24 -14.69
C CYS A 6 -7.07 -9.62 -15.61
N ASN A 7 -7.46 -8.67 -16.45
CA ASN A 7 -6.51 -7.95 -17.32
C ASN A 7 -5.71 -6.87 -16.55
N VAL A 8 -6.12 -6.53 -15.32
CA VAL A 8 -5.47 -5.50 -14.50
C VAL A 8 -4.78 -6.12 -13.29
N ALA A 9 -3.70 -5.48 -12.85
CA ALA A 9 -3.02 -5.86 -11.62
C ALA A 9 -3.98 -5.75 -10.43
N THR A 10 -4.29 -6.88 -9.79
CA THR A 10 -5.12 -6.98 -8.60
C THR A 10 -4.35 -6.68 -7.31
N THR A 11 -3.20 -6.04 -7.41
CA THR A 11 -2.37 -5.68 -6.26
C THR A 11 -2.30 -4.17 -6.11
N ARG A 12 -2.70 -3.68 -4.93
CA ARG A 12 -2.57 -2.26 -4.59
C ARG A 12 -1.63 -2.11 -3.42
N ARG A 13 -0.70 -1.17 -3.52
CA ARG A 13 0.16 -0.77 -2.40
C ARG A 13 -0.59 0.27 -1.56
N ILE A 14 -0.77 -0.02 -0.29
CA ILE A 14 -1.33 0.91 0.69
C ILE A 14 -0.23 1.35 1.65
N VAL A 15 -0.27 2.63 2.02
CA VAL A 15 0.62 3.21 3.03
C VAL A 15 -0.14 3.24 4.34
N GLN A 16 0.38 2.55 5.35
CA GLN A 16 -0.14 2.61 6.71
C GLN A 16 0.81 3.43 7.57
N SER A 17 0.32 4.56 8.09
CA SER A 17 1.04 5.40 9.03
C SER A 17 0.70 5.00 10.47
N HIS A 18 1.72 4.83 11.30
CA HIS A 18 1.56 4.64 12.73
C HIS A 18 2.39 5.67 13.49
N SER A 19 1.78 6.38 14.43
CA SER A 19 2.45 7.34 15.31
C SER A 19 2.66 6.73 16.68
N LYS A 20 3.90 6.73 17.18
CA LYS A 20 4.23 6.32 18.54
C LYS A 20 4.83 7.50 19.30
N LEU A 21 4.40 7.69 20.54
CA LEU A 21 5.03 8.62 21.46
C LEU A 21 6.34 7.99 21.98
N ILE A 22 7.44 8.70 21.80
CA ILE A 22 8.77 8.34 22.29
C ILE A 22 9.24 9.38 23.30
N TYR A 23 10.02 8.96 24.28
CA TYR A 23 10.63 9.88 25.24
C TYR A 23 12.11 10.01 24.90
N THR A 24 12.53 11.22 24.57
CA THR A 24 13.94 11.54 24.31
C THR A 24 14.55 12.18 25.56
N LYS A 25 15.82 11.87 25.84
CA LYS A 25 16.58 12.53 26.91
C LYS A 25 17.26 13.75 26.34
N GLN A 26 17.05 14.90 26.96
CA GLN A 26 17.74 16.14 26.63
C GLN A 26 18.55 16.60 27.84
N VAL A 27 19.77 17.08 27.59
CA VAL A 27 20.59 17.74 28.62
C VAL A 27 20.18 19.21 28.66
N LYS A 28 19.86 19.70 29.85
CA LYS A 28 19.66 21.13 30.10
C LYS A 28 20.74 21.63 31.03
N ASP A 29 21.31 22.79 30.70
CA ASP A 29 22.20 23.53 31.59
C ASP A 29 21.38 24.58 32.35
N ARG A 30 21.63 24.68 33.66
CA ARG A 30 21.15 25.76 34.51
C ARG A 30 22.33 26.42 35.16
N VAL A 31 22.54 27.69 34.82
CA VAL A 31 23.59 28.51 35.41
C VAL A 31 23.05 29.23 36.63
N SER A 32 23.72 29.07 37.78
CA SER A 32 23.50 29.89 38.97
C SER A 32 24.70 30.79 39.21
N HIS A 33 24.46 32.02 39.66
CA HIS A 33 25.53 33.00 39.90
C HIS A 33 25.60 33.28 41.40
N HIS A 34 26.80 33.28 41.96
CA HIS A 34 27.05 33.60 43.37
C HIS A 34 28.27 34.51 43.51
N HIS A 35 28.33 35.24 44.61
CA HIS A 35 29.51 36.04 44.95
C HIS A 35 30.64 35.13 45.41
N CYS A 36 31.85 35.42 44.95
CA CYS A 36 33.06 34.67 45.27
C CYS A 36 34.26 35.63 45.39
N GLY A 37 35.37 35.17 45.97
CA GLY A 37 36.57 35.98 46.18
C GLY A 37 36.58 36.78 47.49
N PHE A 38 37.66 37.53 47.73
CA PHE A 38 37.83 38.32 48.96
C PHE A 38 36.74 39.40 49.05
N LEU A 39 36.02 39.43 50.18
CA LEU A 39 34.86 40.31 50.42
C LEU A 39 33.73 40.23 49.38
N GLY A 40 33.65 39.16 48.57
CA GLY A 40 32.57 38.99 47.58
C GLY A 40 32.64 39.92 46.36
N LEU A 41 33.81 40.48 46.07
CA LEU A 41 34.05 41.41 44.96
C LEU A 41 33.92 40.77 43.56
N SER A 42 33.98 39.44 43.46
CA SER A 42 33.85 38.72 42.19
C SER A 42 32.51 37.97 42.11
N ARG A 43 32.07 37.67 40.89
CA ARG A 43 30.87 36.87 40.61
C ARG A 43 31.25 35.60 39.87
N CYS A 44 30.98 34.46 40.47
CA CYS A 44 31.24 33.15 39.90
C CYS A 44 29.96 32.52 39.36
N ALA A 45 30.06 31.86 38.21
CA ALA A 45 29.00 31.05 37.64
C ALA A 45 29.19 29.57 38.04
N ARG A 46 28.10 28.90 38.41
CA ARG A 46 28.06 27.46 38.65
C ARG A 46 27.06 26.84 37.69
N HIS A 47 27.56 25.95 36.84
CA HIS A 47 26.78 25.21 35.85
C HIS A 47 26.19 23.96 36.49
N HIS A 48 24.90 23.71 36.25
CA HIS A 48 24.20 22.52 36.70
C HIS A 48 23.57 21.83 35.50
N TYR A 49 24.10 20.67 35.14
CA TYR A 49 23.56 19.85 34.07
C TYR A 49 22.55 18.84 34.62
N TYR A 50 21.37 18.80 34.03
CA TYR A 50 20.35 17.81 34.38
C TYR A 50 19.68 17.24 33.13
N TYR A 51 19.24 16.00 33.23
CA TYR A 51 18.58 15.28 32.14
C TYR A 51 17.07 15.41 32.28
N VAL A 52 16.39 15.83 31.21
CA VAL A 52 14.93 15.85 31.14
C VAL A 52 14.44 14.87 30.09
N SER A 53 13.34 14.16 30.39
CA SER A 53 12.61 13.37 29.40
C SER A 53 11.62 14.28 28.67
N VAL A 54 11.76 14.42 27.36
CA VAL A 54 10.83 15.21 26.54
C VAL A 54 10.04 14.25 25.63
N PRO A 55 8.70 14.30 25.65
CA PRO A 55 7.88 13.51 24.74
C PRO A 55 8.03 14.03 23.32
N ALA A 56 8.22 13.12 22.36
CA ALA A 56 8.24 13.42 20.94
C ALA A 56 7.39 12.38 20.20
N TYR A 57 6.75 12.79 19.11
CA TYR A 57 6.02 11.86 18.25
C TYR A 57 6.94 11.34 17.15
N LYS A 58 7.02 10.01 17.02
CA LYS A 58 7.70 9.35 15.91
C LYS A 58 6.66 8.68 15.02
N THR A 59 6.56 9.15 13.78
CA THR A 59 5.71 8.54 12.75
C THR A 59 6.52 7.55 11.94
N THR A 60 5.99 6.34 11.78
CA THR A 60 6.55 5.28 10.95
C THR A 60 5.58 4.94 9.83
N TYR A 61 6.10 4.78 8.62
CA TYR A 61 5.32 4.39 7.44
C TYR A 61 5.64 2.95 7.10
N THR A 62 4.60 2.13 6.97
CA THR A 62 4.73 0.75 6.50
C THR A 62 3.97 0.59 5.19
N TYR A 63 4.60 -0.08 4.24
CA TYR A 63 3.99 -0.39 2.96
C TYR A 63 3.43 -1.81 3.03
N ARG A 64 2.13 -1.96 2.73
CA ARG A 64 1.50 -3.27 2.59
C ARG A 64 0.91 -3.41 1.20
N THR A 65 1.09 -4.58 0.60
CA THR A 65 0.43 -4.93 -0.66
C THR A 65 -0.87 -5.66 -0.30
N ILE A 66 -2.00 -5.15 -0.76
CA ILE A 66 -3.30 -5.81 -0.63
C ILE A 66 -3.74 -6.36 -1.98
N HIS A 67 -4.39 -7.52 -1.94
CA HIS A 67 -5.05 -8.09 -3.10
C HIS A 67 -6.48 -7.53 -3.18
N THR A 68 -6.83 -6.95 -4.32
CA THR A 68 -8.18 -6.44 -4.60
C THR A 68 -8.92 -7.41 -5.50
N THR A 69 -10.25 -7.43 -5.40
CA THR A 69 -11.09 -8.18 -6.34
C THR A 69 -10.96 -7.58 -7.74
N CYS A 70 -11.02 -8.43 -8.77
CA CYS A 70 -11.03 -7.95 -10.15
C CYS A 70 -12.35 -7.24 -10.43
N PRO A 71 -12.35 -5.97 -10.85
CA PRO A 71 -13.56 -5.30 -11.31
C PRO A 71 -14.13 -6.06 -12.52
N SER A 72 -15.45 -6.20 -12.57
CA SER A 72 -16.17 -6.94 -13.62
C SER A 72 -15.86 -6.43 -15.04
N SER A 73 -15.55 -5.14 -15.19
CA SER A 73 -15.17 -4.52 -16.47
C SER A 73 -13.83 -4.98 -17.03
N HIS A 74 -12.99 -5.62 -16.22
CA HIS A 74 -11.65 -6.09 -16.63
C HIS A 74 -11.51 -7.62 -16.53
N LEU A 75 -12.64 -8.31 -16.38
CA LEU A 75 -12.72 -9.76 -16.34
C LEU A 75 -12.77 -10.27 -17.78
N VAL A 76 -11.71 -10.98 -18.19
CA VAL A 76 -11.49 -11.47 -19.56
C VAL A 76 -11.25 -12.97 -19.54
N CYS A 77 -11.41 -13.66 -20.66
CA CYS A 77 -10.95 -15.05 -20.75
C CYS A 77 -9.43 -15.12 -20.58
N CYS A 78 -8.95 -16.16 -19.90
CA CYS A 78 -7.52 -16.40 -19.72
C CYS A 78 -6.81 -16.60 -21.07
N LYS A 79 -5.48 -16.45 -21.07
CA LYS A 79 -4.65 -16.68 -22.26
C LYS A 79 -4.99 -18.05 -22.87
N ASP A 80 -5.16 -18.08 -24.20
CA ASP A 80 -5.56 -19.24 -25.01
C ASP A 80 -7.04 -19.65 -24.88
N TYR A 81 -7.90 -18.78 -24.32
CA TYR A 81 -9.35 -18.94 -24.31
C TYR A 81 -10.04 -17.73 -24.94
N ILE A 82 -11.12 -17.97 -25.69
CA ILE A 82 -11.95 -16.92 -26.30
C ILE A 82 -13.34 -16.91 -25.70
N LEU A 83 -13.96 -15.73 -25.66
CA LEU A 83 -15.34 -15.56 -25.22
C LEU A 83 -16.28 -15.91 -26.37
N VAL A 84 -17.10 -16.94 -26.18
CA VAL A 84 -18.16 -17.35 -27.12
C VAL A 84 -19.41 -17.64 -26.30
N ALA A 85 -20.51 -16.92 -26.56
CA ALA A 85 -21.79 -17.10 -25.88
C ALA A 85 -21.66 -17.15 -24.35
N ASP A 86 -21.05 -16.11 -23.76
CA ASP A 86 -20.80 -15.97 -22.31
C ASP A 86 -19.93 -17.08 -21.67
N ASN A 87 -19.28 -17.91 -22.48
CA ASN A 87 -18.39 -18.97 -22.02
C ASN A 87 -16.97 -18.78 -22.59
N CYS A 88 -15.96 -19.06 -21.76
CA CYS A 88 -14.56 -19.06 -22.19
C CYS A 88 -14.19 -20.44 -22.74
N ILE A 89 -14.03 -20.55 -24.05
CA ILE A 89 -13.71 -21.80 -24.77
C ILE A 89 -12.22 -21.81 -25.14
N PRO A 90 -11.49 -22.93 -24.95
CA PRO A 90 -10.09 -23.04 -25.34
C PRO A 90 -9.91 -22.91 -26.86
N LEU A 91 -8.83 -22.23 -27.27
CA LEU A 91 -8.48 -22.01 -28.69
C LEU A 91 -8.34 -23.32 -29.48
N SER A 92 -7.97 -24.41 -28.81
CA SER A 92 -7.78 -25.74 -29.39
C SER A 92 -9.07 -26.39 -29.89
N GLU A 93 -10.23 -25.97 -29.40
CA GLU A 93 -11.54 -26.52 -29.80
C GLU A 93 -12.20 -25.74 -30.93
N ILE A 94 -11.69 -24.54 -31.26
CA ILE A 94 -12.19 -23.69 -32.35
C ILE A 94 -12.27 -24.41 -33.70
N PRO A 95 -11.28 -25.22 -34.14
CA PRO A 95 -11.36 -25.89 -35.44
C PRO A 95 -12.58 -26.81 -35.56
N ASN A 96 -13.02 -27.42 -34.46
CA ASN A 96 -14.16 -28.33 -34.43
C ASN A 96 -15.50 -27.61 -34.35
N ILE A 97 -15.51 -26.37 -33.84
CA ILE A 97 -16.75 -25.59 -33.62
C ILE A 97 -16.93 -24.52 -34.71
N LYS A 98 -15.90 -24.26 -35.55
CA LYS A 98 -15.94 -23.26 -36.63
C LYS A 98 -17.09 -23.50 -37.61
N ASP A 99 -17.29 -24.75 -38.04
CA ASP A 99 -18.37 -25.09 -38.97
C ASP A 99 -19.76 -24.97 -38.33
N ASP A 100 -19.87 -25.28 -37.04
CA ASP A 100 -21.13 -25.16 -36.31
C ASP A 100 -21.45 -23.70 -35.92
N LEU A 101 -20.45 -22.88 -35.65
CA LEU A 101 -20.60 -21.42 -35.44
C LEU A 101 -20.97 -20.71 -36.73
N ILE A 102 -20.41 -21.10 -37.88
CA ILE A 102 -20.81 -20.56 -39.19
C ILE A 102 -22.26 -20.95 -39.51
N LYS A 103 -22.67 -22.18 -39.21
CA LYS A 103 -24.07 -22.62 -39.37
C LYS A 103 -25.02 -21.86 -38.43
N LEU A 104 -24.63 -21.62 -37.18
CA LEU A 104 -25.44 -20.85 -36.22
C LEU A 104 -25.53 -19.36 -36.57
N HIS A 105 -24.44 -18.77 -37.09
CA HIS A 105 -24.44 -17.41 -37.62
C HIS A 105 -25.31 -17.26 -38.87
N ASN A 106 -25.22 -18.22 -39.79
CA ASN A 106 -26.06 -18.27 -41.00
C ASN A 106 -27.53 -18.62 -40.70
N ALA A 107 -27.83 -19.22 -39.54
CA ALA A 107 -29.18 -19.49 -39.05
C ALA A 107 -29.85 -18.26 -38.40
N ASN A 108 -29.22 -17.09 -38.43
CA ASN A 108 -29.75 -15.83 -37.87
C ASN A 108 -30.08 -15.91 -36.37
N ILE A 109 -29.45 -16.84 -35.64
CA ILE A 109 -29.55 -16.93 -34.19
C ILE A 109 -28.52 -15.92 -33.64
N PRO A 110 -28.95 -14.90 -32.88
CA PRO A 110 -28.05 -13.88 -32.38
C PRO A 110 -27.05 -14.51 -31.42
N VAL A 111 -25.81 -14.66 -31.88
CA VAL A 111 -24.66 -14.91 -31.01
C VAL A 111 -24.40 -13.57 -30.32
N GLY A 112 -24.71 -13.52 -29.02
CA GLY A 112 -25.18 -12.34 -28.25
C GLY A 112 -24.37 -11.03 -28.26
N ARG A 113 -25.08 -9.99 -27.78
CA ARG A 113 -24.75 -8.56 -27.66
C ARG A 113 -23.50 -8.23 -26.83
#